data_AF-A0A482ZNG6-F1
#
_entry.id   AF-A0A482ZNG6-F1
#
_cell.length_a   1.000
_cell.length_b   1.000
_cell.length_c   1.000
_cell.angle_alpha   90.00
_cell.angle_beta   90.00
_cell.angle_gamma   90.00
#
_symmetry.space_group_name_H-M   'P 1'
#
loop_
_entity.id
_entity.type
_entity.pdbx_description
1 polymer ?
#
loop_
_entity_poly.entity_id
_entity_poly.type
_entity_poly.pdbx_seq_one_letter_code
_entity_poly.pdbx_strand_id
1 'polypeptide(L)' 'MQLKDGPFKQLDGAWIFTPLSDAACKISLELEFGFASKLVDIAIAPIFTAISNAQLDAFVERAKVIYG' A
#
# COMPACT_ATOMS: atom_id res chain seq x y z
N MET A 1 -2.03 -6.49 -7.13
CA MET A 1 -0.90 -5.86 -7.87
C MET A 1 0.30 -6.76 -7.72
N GLN A 2 1.11 -6.93 -8.76
CA GLN A 2 2.32 -7.75 -8.73
C GLN A 2 3.55 -6.90 -9.10
N LEU A 3 4.70 -7.26 -8.54
CA LEU A 3 5.98 -6.61 -8.81
C LEU A 3 6.31 -6.59 -10.30
N LYS A 4 6.65 -5.41 -10.83
CA LYS A 4 7.18 -5.25 -12.19
C LYS A 4 8.72 -5.17 -12.18
N ASP A 5 9.26 -4.22 -11.42
CA ASP A 5 10.70 -3.99 -11.24
C ASP A 5 10.96 -3.37 -9.86
N GLY A 6 12.15 -3.59 -9.31
CA GLY A 6 12.57 -2.94 -8.05
C GLY A 6 13.54 -3.80 -7.24
N PRO A 7 13.96 -3.33 -6.05
CA PRO A 7 14.84 -4.08 -5.16
C PRO A 7 14.14 -5.25 -4.45
N PHE A 8 12.88 -5.50 -4.80
CA PHE A 8 12.03 -6.54 -4.26
C PHE A 8 12.27 -7.83 -5.04
N LYS A 9 12.33 -8.95 -4.31
CA LYS A 9 12.19 -10.29 -4.90
C LYS A 9 10.71 -10.63 -5.08
N GLN A 10 9.87 -10.12 -4.19
CA GLN A 10 8.43 -10.24 -4.21
C GLN A 10 7.83 -8.96 -3.66
N LEU A 11 6.78 -8.48 -4.33
CA LEU A 11 5.93 -7.41 -3.84
C LEU A 11 4.53 -7.67 -4.40
N ASP A 12 3.65 -8.09 -3.53
CA ASP A 12 2.24 -8.29 -3.79
C ASP A 12 1.45 -7.30 -2.97
N GLY A 13 0.41 -6.74 -3.59
CA GLY A 13 -0.43 -5.74 -2.93
C GLY A 13 -1.89 -5.89 -3.29
N ALA A 14 -2.76 -5.71 -2.31
CA ALA A 14 -4.20 -5.74 -2.47
C ALA A 14 -4.84 -4.50 -1.85
N TRP A 15 -5.72 -3.86 -2.62
CA TRP A 15 -6.65 -2.89 -2.10
C TRP A 15 -7.92 -3.62 -1.67
N ILE A 16 -8.32 -3.40 -0.42
CA ILE A 16 -9.51 -4.02 0.15
C ILE A 16 -10.47 -2.90 0.52
N PHE A 17 -11.67 -2.99 -0.02
CA PHE A 17 -12.77 -2.08 0.24
C PHE A 17 -13.82 -2.85 1.05
N THR A 18 -13.92 -2.53 2.33
CA THR A 18 -14.95 -3.10 3.20
C THR A 18 -16.10 -2.11 3.30
N PRO A 19 -17.31 -2.45 2.81
CA PRO A 19 -18.48 -1.61 3.00
C PRO A 19 -18.76 -1.41 4.50
N LEU A 20 -19.02 -0.18 4.92
CA LEU A 20 -19.48 0.15 6.27
C LEU A 20 -20.95 0.59 6.26
N SER A 21 -21.38 1.24 5.17
CA SER A 21 -22.76 1.60 4.86
C SER A 21 -22.90 1.88 3.36
N ASP A 22 -24.10 2.28 2.91
CA ASP A 22 -24.34 2.65 1.51
C ASP A 22 -23.52 3.87 1.04
N ALA A 23 -23.03 4.68 1.97
CA ALA A 23 -22.26 5.91 1.69
C ALA A 23 -20.86 5.91 2.32
N ALA A 24 -20.42 4.80 2.91
CA ALA A 24 -19.12 4.73 3.56
C ALA A 24 -18.46 3.36 3.37
N CYS A 25 -17.15 3.37 3.14
CA CYS A 25 -16.33 2.16 3.16
C CYS A 25 -15.05 2.40 3.95
N LYS A 26 -14.52 1.32 4.52
CA LYS A 26 -13.15 1.26 5.01
C LYS A 26 -12.26 0.80 3.87
N ILE A 27 -11.15 1.49 3.67
CA ILE A 27 -10.12 1.13 2.70
C ILE A 27 -8.91 0.61 3.48
N SER A 28 -8.38 -0.51 3.04
CA SER A 28 -7.11 -1.07 3.53
C SER A 28 -6.18 -1.32 2.34
N LEU A 29 -4.89 -1.09 2.55
CA LEU A 29 -3.82 -1.51 1.66
C LEU A 29 -3.03 -2.61 2.35
N GLU A 30 -3.12 -3.83 1.83
CA GLU A 30 -2.30 -4.95 2.28
C GLU A 30 -1.12 -5.12 1.33
N LEU A 31 0.08 -5.25 1.90
CA LEU A 31 1.32 -5.43 1.15
C LEU A 31 2.10 -6.59 1.74
N GLU A 32 2.45 -7.54 0.89
CA GLU A 32 3.37 -8.62 1.19
C GLU A 32 4.60 -8.44 0.31
N PHE A 33 5.78 -8.44 0.93
CA PHE A 33 7.01 -8.22 0.17
C PHE A 33 8.20 -8.93 0.82
N GLY A 34 9.19 -9.19 -0.02
CA GLY A 34 10.52 -9.63 0.41
C GLY A 34 11.57 -8.96 -0.47
N PHE A 35 12.63 -8.43 0.12
CA PHE A 35 13.70 -7.82 -0.65
C PHE A 35 14.67 -8.86 -1.20
N ALA A 36 15.33 -8.51 -2.31
CA ALA A 36 16.31 -9.40 -2.94
C ALA A 36 17.61 -9.55 -2.12
N SER A 37 17.85 -8.67 -1.14
CA SER A 37 19.00 -8.75 -0.24
C SER A 37 18.66 -8.34 1.18
N LYS A 38 19.27 -9.03 2.16
CA LYS A 38 19.11 -8.75 3.59
C LYS A 38 19.52 -7.32 4.00
N LEU A 39 20.47 -6.72 3.29
CA LEU A 39 20.89 -5.34 3.54
C LEU A 39 19.80 -4.35 3.14
N VAL A 40 19.09 -4.61 2.04
CA VAL A 40 17.95 -3.80 1.62
C VAL A 40 16.76 -3.99 2.56
N ASP A 41 16.47 -5.22 3.02
CA ASP A 41 15.45 -5.47 4.05
C ASP A 41 15.67 -4.55 5.27
N ILE A 42 16.88 -4.50 5.80
CA ILE A 42 17.22 -3.71 7.00
C ILE A 42 17.09 -2.20 6.74
N ALA A 43 17.51 -1.72 5.56
CA ALA A 43 17.51 -0.31 5.24
C ALA A 43 16.10 0.24 4.99
N ILE A 44 15.21 -0.55 4.37
CA ILE A 44 13.89 -0.09 3.91
C ILE A 44 12.77 -0.46 4.88
N ALA A 45 12.87 -1.57 5.63
CA ALA A 45 11.84 -1.97 6.58
C ALA A 45 11.36 -0.84 7.54
N PRO A 46 12.23 0.05 8.07
CA PRO A 46 11.79 1.12 8.97
C PRO A 46 10.91 2.19 8.29
N ILE A 47 11.11 2.44 6.99
CA ILE A 47 10.37 3.47 6.25
C ILE A 47 9.17 2.92 5.49
N PHE A 48 9.10 1.60 5.30
CA PHE A 48 8.08 0.99 4.46
C PHE A 48 6.67 1.27 4.98
N THR A 49 6.45 1.21 6.28
CA THR A 49 5.16 1.57 6.91
C THR A 49 4.76 3.01 6.59
N ALA A 50 5.71 3.95 6.61
CA ALA A 50 5.44 5.35 6.28
C ALA A 50 5.04 5.52 4.80
N ILE A 51 5.69 4.77 3.90
CA ILE A 51 5.34 4.74 2.47
C ILE A 51 3.92 4.22 2.27
N SER A 52 3.57 3.09 2.90
CA SER A 52 2.22 2.51 2.81
C SER A 52 1.14 3.47 3.32
N ASN A 53 1.40 4.16 4.42
CA ASN A 53 0.47 5.17 4.95
C ASN A 53 0.30 6.34 3.98
N ALA A 54 1.39 6.86 3.42
CA ALA A 54 1.33 7.93 2.42
C ALA A 54 0.53 7.52 1.17
N GLN A 55 0.63 6.25 0.74
CA GLN A 55 -0.19 5.72 -0.36
C GLN A 55 -1.68 5.66 -0.02
N LEU A 56 -2.02 5.23 1.20
CA LEU A 56 -3.41 5.22 1.67
C LEU A 56 -3.98 6.63 1.74
N ASP A 57 -3.23 7.58 2.30
CA ASP A 57 -3.65 8.98 2.42
C ASP A 57 -3.87 9.62 1.05
N ALA A 58 -2.93 9.44 0.11
CA ALA A 58 -3.05 9.94 -1.25
C ALA A 58 -4.24 9.33 -1.99
N PHE A 59 -4.54 8.04 -1.75
CA PHE A 59 -5.73 7.40 -2.33
C PHE A 59 -7.02 8.03 -1.79
N VAL A 60 -7.11 8.23 -0.48
CA VAL A 60 -8.28 8.86 0.17
C VAL A 60 -8.46 10.30 -0.32
N GLU A 61 -7.38 11.07 -0.41
CA GLU A 61 -7.42 12.43 -0.94
C GLU A 61 -7.92 12.44 -2.39
N ARG A 62 -7.40 11.53 -3.23
CA ARG A 62 -7.85 11.43 -4.62
C ARG A 62 -9.32 11.03 -4.73
N ALA A 63 -9.80 10.12 -3.88
CA ALA A 63 -11.20 9.74 -3.84
C ALA A 63 -12.08 10.95 -3.50
N LYS A 64 -11.70 11.78 -2.53
CA LYS A 64 -12.43 13.02 -2.20
C LYS A 64 -12.49 14.00 -3.37
N VAL A 65 -11.40 14.13 -4.13
CA VAL A 65 -11.38 15.01 -5.31
C VAL A 65 -12.35 14.53 -6.41
N ILE A 66 -12.52 13.22 -6.58
CA ILE A 66 -13.38 12.65 -7.63
C ILE A 66 -14.84 12.57 -7.17
N TYR A 67 -15.08 12.19 -5.91
CA TYR A 67 -16.40 11.78 -5.41
C TYR A 67 -17.00 12.72 -4.34
N GLY A 68 -16.24 13.70 -3.83
CA GLY A 68 -16.68 14.65 -2.79
C GLY A 68 -16.43 14.17 -1.37
#